data_AF-A0A1Q7BJW1-F1
#
_entry.id   AF-A0A1Q7BJW1-F1
#
_cell.length_a   1.000
_cell.length_b   1.000
_cell.length_c   1.000
_cell.angle_alpha   90.00
_cell.angle_beta   90.00
_cell.angle_gamma   90.00
#
_symmetry.space_group_name_H-M   'P 1'
#
loop_
_entity.id
_entity.type
_entity.pdbx_description
1 polymer ?
#
loop_
_entity_poly.entity_id
_entity_poly.type
_entity_poly.pdbx_seq_one_letter_code
_entity_poly.pdbx_strand_id
1 'polypeptide(L)'
;MALGLRDVRCDPVASRALEELMHHYTVAEEKGRLVLTKNAGDMQLFLHELDDLHQLDFIHNRQMVKEIERLRVLSATIGQQRESWKARALMAEAQLLEAIAKTGNDARGQNVSDVRYAALKRFLAKQFHPDYAPGDGIEKIVRNEFFKEIWNEIERLDRGGSRFAPSAAAA
;
A
#
# COMPACT_ATOMS: atom_id res chain seq x y z
N MET A 1 12.77 55.44 -17.01
CA MET A 1 13.78 54.87 -17.95
C MET A 1 13.24 53.54 -18.43
N ALA A 2 13.57 53.11 -19.65
CA ALA A 2 13.15 51.80 -20.13
C ALA A 2 14.03 50.70 -19.51
N LEU A 3 13.43 49.62 -19.02
CA LEU A 3 14.14 48.51 -18.39
C LEU A 3 14.77 47.60 -19.46
N GLY A 4 16.10 47.51 -19.48
CA GLY A 4 16.85 46.64 -20.39
C GLY A 4 17.14 45.26 -19.79
N LEU A 5 17.56 44.31 -20.63
CA LEU A 5 17.91 42.96 -20.16
C LEU A 5 19.09 42.96 -19.18
N ARG A 6 20.05 43.88 -19.39
CA ARG A 6 21.21 44.05 -18.52
C ARG A 6 20.80 44.47 -17.11
N ASP A 7 19.85 45.39 -16.99
CA ASP A 7 19.40 45.91 -15.69
C ASP A 7 18.73 44.80 -14.87
N VAL A 8 17.91 43.98 -15.51
CA VAL A 8 17.25 42.82 -14.88
C VAL A 8 18.27 41.76 -14.46
N ARG A 9 19.28 41.46 -15.29
CA ARG A 9 20.32 40.47 -14.96
C ARG A 9 21.28 40.94 -13.85
N CYS A 10 21.45 42.25 -13.68
CA CYS A 10 22.26 42.80 -12.60
C CYS A 10 21.56 42.75 -11.24
N ASP A 11 20.22 42.67 -11.20
CA ASP A 11 19.44 42.50 -9.99
C ASP A 11 19.18 41.01 -9.71
N PRO A 12 19.65 40.44 -8.58
CA PRO A 12 19.50 39.01 -8.32
C PRO A 12 18.04 38.54 -8.24
N VAL A 13 17.14 39.37 -7.72
CA VAL A 13 15.72 39.02 -7.56
C VAL A 13 15.02 39.07 -8.92
N ALA A 14 15.27 40.13 -9.69
CA ALA A 14 14.70 40.29 -11.01
C ALA A 14 15.25 39.23 -11.99
N SER A 15 16.52 38.86 -11.88
CA SER A 15 17.13 37.79 -12.67
C SER A 15 16.47 36.44 -12.41
N ARG A 16 16.23 36.09 -11.14
CA ARG A 16 15.52 34.86 -10.77
C ARG A 16 14.09 34.85 -11.29
N ALA A 17 13.36 35.95 -11.10
CA ALA A 17 11.99 36.08 -11.61
C ALA A 17 11.94 35.94 -13.15
N LEU A 18 12.94 36.50 -13.84
CA LEU A 18 13.07 36.37 -15.28
C LEU A 18 13.33 34.91 -15.70
N GLU A 19 14.20 34.18 -15.00
CA GLU A 19 14.46 32.75 -15.25
C GLU A 19 13.19 31.90 -15.16
N GLU A 20 12.35 32.15 -14.15
CA GLU A 20 11.06 31.45 -14.01
C GLU A 20 10.11 31.76 -15.17
N LEU A 21 10.02 33.04 -15.57
CA LEU A 21 9.18 33.47 -16.70
C LEU A 21 9.65 32.85 -18.03
N MET A 22 10.95 32.61 -18.20
CA MET A 22 11.52 32.02 -19.41
C MET A 22 11.03 30.60 -19.72
N HIS A 23 10.41 29.89 -18.77
CA HIS A 23 9.77 28.61 -19.04
C HIS A 23 8.52 28.73 -19.93
N HIS A 24 7.85 29.88 -19.88
CA HIS A 24 6.59 30.11 -20.58
C HIS A 24 6.66 31.24 -21.60
N TYR A 25 7.73 32.04 -21.56
CA TYR A 25 7.94 33.20 -22.42
C TYR A 25 9.33 33.17 -23.06
N THR A 26 9.39 33.66 -24.29
CA THR A 26 10.63 34.07 -24.95
C THR A 26 10.93 35.51 -24.58
N VAL A 27 12.20 35.81 -24.35
CA VAL A 27 12.67 37.14 -23.92
C VAL A 27 13.41 37.82 -25.07
N ALA A 28 13.04 39.06 -25.38
CA ALA A 28 13.70 39.90 -26.35
C ALA A 28 13.88 41.33 -25.82
N GLU A 29 14.81 42.08 -26.41
CA GLU A 29 14.95 43.50 -26.15
C GLU A 29 14.59 44.29 -27.42
N GLU A 30 13.52 45.08 -27.34
CA GLU A 30 13.02 45.88 -28.46
C GLU A 30 13.03 47.35 -28.09
N LYS A 31 13.72 48.17 -28.89
CA LYS A 31 13.82 49.63 -28.67
C LYS A 31 14.28 49.99 -27.24
N GLY A 32 15.18 49.20 -26.68
CA GLY A 32 15.71 49.37 -25.31
C GLY A 32 14.73 48.98 -24.20
N ARG A 33 13.72 48.15 -24.50
CA ARG A 33 12.75 47.63 -23.52
C ARG A 33 12.73 46.12 -23.55
N LEU A 34 12.62 45.52 -22.37
CA LEU A 34 12.42 44.08 -22.25
C LEU A 34 10.99 43.70 -22.66
N VAL A 35 10.87 42.77 -23.60
CA VAL A 35 9.61 42.23 -24.11
C VAL A 35 9.60 40.72 -23.90
N LEU A 36 8.54 40.22 -23.25
CA LEU A 36 8.30 38.78 -23.04
C LEU A 36 7.16 38.33 -23.93
N THR A 37 7.41 37.40 -24.85
CA THR A 37 6.39 36.85 -25.75
C THR A 37 6.05 35.43 -25.32
N LYS A 38 4.76 35.15 -25.08
CA LYS A 38 4.32 33.83 -24.61
C LYS A 38 4.63 32.76 -25.65
N ASN A 39 5.18 31.63 -25.22
CA ASN A 39 5.55 30.53 -26.12
C ASN A 39 4.35 29.92 -26.87
N ALA A 40 3.16 30.02 -26.29
CA ALA A 40 1.90 29.59 -26.88
C ALA A 40 0.94 30.78 -26.95
N GLY A 41 1.00 31.53 -28.05
CA GLY A 41 0.12 32.67 -28.35
C GLY A 41 0.89 33.91 -28.82
N ASP A 42 0.19 35.03 -28.87
CA ASP A 42 0.69 36.36 -29.27
C ASP A 42 0.72 37.36 -28.11
N MET A 43 0.46 36.89 -26.88
CA MET A 43 0.52 37.71 -25.67
C MET A 43 1.95 38.21 -25.43
N GLN A 44 2.09 39.53 -25.37
CA GLN A 44 3.33 40.22 -25.03
C GLN A 44 3.19 40.93 -23.68
N LEU A 45 4.17 40.72 -22.80
CA LEU A 45 4.31 41.46 -21.55
C LEU A 45 5.44 42.48 -21.71
N PHE A 46 5.14 43.71 -21.35
CA PHE A 46 6.09 44.82 -21.31
C PHE A 46 6.41 45.10 -19.85
N LEU A 47 7.67 44.93 -19.47
CA LEU A 47 8.13 45.25 -18.12
C LEU A 47 8.61 46.69 -18.09
N HIS A 48 8.03 47.48 -17.20
CA HIS A 48 8.30 48.91 -17.14
C HIS A 48 9.34 49.21 -16.06
N GLU A 49 9.25 48.53 -14.91
CA GLU A 49 10.10 48.77 -13.75
C GLU A 49 10.61 47.46 -13.12
N LEU A 50 11.73 47.53 -12.39
CA LEU A 50 12.25 46.38 -11.64
C LEU A 50 11.26 45.90 -10.57
N ASP A 51 10.49 46.83 -9.99
CA ASP A 51 9.48 46.55 -8.98
C ASP A 51 8.42 45.56 -9.46
N ASP A 52 8.09 45.53 -10.76
CA ASP A 52 7.14 44.57 -11.33
C ASP A 52 7.62 43.12 -11.15
N LEU A 53 8.92 42.90 -11.38
CA LEU A 53 9.57 41.58 -11.20
C LEU A 53 9.74 41.23 -9.72
N HIS A 54 10.07 42.21 -8.87
CA HIS A 54 10.17 41.99 -7.43
C HIS A 54 8.82 41.61 -6.81
N GLN A 55 7.73 42.25 -7.23
CA GLN A 55 6.38 41.90 -6.78
C GLN A 55 6.00 40.48 -7.22
N LEU A 56 6.35 40.10 -8.44
CA LEU A 56 6.10 38.75 -8.95
C LEU A 56 6.83 37.70 -8.12
N ASP A 57 8.13 37.88 -7.89
CA ASP A 57 8.96 37.00 -7.07
C ASP A 57 8.42 36.90 -5.64
N PHE A 58 8.03 38.04 -5.06
CA PHE A 58 7.46 38.07 -3.72
C PHE A 58 6.16 37.26 -3.62
N ILE A 59 5.26 37.38 -4.60
CA ILE A 59 4.00 36.63 -4.64
C ILE A 59 4.29 35.12 -4.78
N HIS A 60 5.17 34.73 -5.69
CA HIS A 60 5.55 33.33 -5.90
C HIS A 60 6.20 32.72 -4.65
N ASN A 61 7.21 33.39 -4.08
CA ASN A 61 7.88 32.95 -2.85
C ASN A 61 6.88 32.81 -1.69
N ARG A 62 5.96 33.76 -1.55
CA ARG A 62 4.91 33.69 -0.52
C ARG A 62 3.99 32.49 -0.72
N GLN A 63 3.64 32.14 -1.96
CA GLN A 63 2.83 30.95 -2.26
C GLN A 63 3.62 29.66 -1.98
N MET A 64 4.88 29.58 -2.41
CA MET A 64 5.74 28.42 -2.15
C MET A 64 5.92 28.17 -0.66
N VAL A 65 6.17 29.21 0.14
CA VAL A 65 6.31 29.08 1.61
C VAL A 65 5.03 28.52 2.24
N LYS A 66 3.85 28.96 1.78
CA LYS A 66 2.57 28.42 2.27
C LYS A 66 2.42 26.94 1.93
N GLU A 67 2.80 26.52 0.72
CA GLU A 67 2.71 25.13 0.32
C GLU A 67 3.70 24.24 1.07
N ILE A 68 4.94 24.71 1.27
CA ILE A 68 5.93 24.01 2.09
C ILE A 68 5.39 23.78 3.51
N GLU A 69 4.78 24.81 4.12
CA GLU A 69 4.23 24.68 5.47
C GLU A 69 3.06 23.70 5.51
N ARG A 70 2.15 23.76 4.52
CA ARG A 70 1.07 22.80 4.36
C ARG A 70 1.61 21.36 4.25
N LEU A 71 2.64 21.14 3.43
CA LEU A 71 3.25 19.82 3.24
C LEU A 71 3.93 19.32 4.52
N ARG A 72 4.59 20.19 5.29
CA ARG A 72 5.18 19.83 6.59
C ARG A 72 4.13 19.34 7.57
N VAL A 73 2.99 20.03 7.66
CA VAL A 73 1.87 19.64 8.54
C VAL A 73 1.29 18.28 8.13
N LEU A 74 1.09 18.06 6.83
CA LEU A 74 0.61 16.77 6.32
C LEU A 74 1.61 15.64 6.62
N SER A 75 2.90 15.88 6.40
CA SER A 75 3.96 14.92 6.68
C SER A 75 4.01 14.54 8.16
N ALA A 76 3.95 15.53 9.05
CA ALA A 76 3.91 15.29 10.50
C ALA A 76 2.68 14.46 10.92
N THR A 77 1.52 14.75 10.34
CA THR A 77 0.27 14.03 10.61
C THR A 77 0.37 12.57 10.17
N ILE A 78 0.89 12.32 8.97
CA ILE A 78 1.10 10.95 8.45
C ILE A 78 2.10 10.19 9.32
N GLY A 79 3.19 10.85 9.75
CA GLY A 79 4.16 10.26 10.67
C GLY A 79 3.51 9.83 12.00
N GLN A 80 2.70 10.70 12.60
CA GLN A 80 1.98 10.39 13.84
C GLN A 80 0.99 9.22 13.66
N GLN A 81 0.23 9.21 12.56
CA GLN A 81 -0.70 8.12 12.26
C GLN A 81 0.03 6.79 12.09
N ARG A 82 1.16 6.80 11.36
CA ARG A 82 2.01 5.62 11.17
C ARG A 82 2.48 5.07 12.52
N GLU A 83 2.99 5.91 13.41
CA GLU A 83 3.46 5.40 14.71
C GLU A 83 2.32 4.93 15.62
N SER A 84 1.15 5.57 15.55
CA SER A 84 -0.05 5.07 16.22
C SER A 84 -0.44 3.69 15.72
N TRP A 85 -0.43 3.46 14.40
CA TRP A 85 -0.70 2.15 13.82
C TRP A 85 0.35 1.11 14.20
N LYS A 86 1.62 1.48 14.15
CA LYS A 86 2.71 0.59 14.56
C LYS A 86 2.56 0.16 16.03
N ALA A 87 2.28 1.09 16.93
CA ALA A 87 2.07 0.78 18.35
C ALA A 87 0.88 -0.17 18.54
N ARG A 88 -0.25 0.11 17.86
CA ARG A 88 -1.44 -0.76 17.92
C ARG A 88 -1.19 -2.16 17.36
N ALA A 89 -0.48 -2.26 16.24
CA ALA A 89 -0.12 -3.55 15.65
C ALA A 89 0.76 -4.36 16.60
N LEU A 90 1.80 -3.74 17.17
CA LEU A 90 2.68 -4.42 18.14
C LEU A 90 1.94 -4.87 19.40
N MET A 91 1.01 -4.06 19.92
CA MET A 91 0.18 -4.47 21.05
C MET A 91 -0.74 -5.64 20.69
N ALA A 92 -1.35 -5.62 19.50
CA ALA A 92 -2.19 -6.72 19.05
C ALA A 92 -1.39 -8.02 18.84
N GLU A 93 -0.17 -7.92 18.30
CA GLU A 93 0.76 -9.05 18.17
C GLU A 93 1.16 -9.60 19.55
N ALA A 94 1.48 -8.74 20.52
CA ALA A 94 1.81 -9.16 21.87
C ALA A 94 0.61 -9.85 22.56
N GLN A 95 -0.60 -9.31 22.41
CA GLN A 95 -1.82 -9.91 22.94
C GLN A 95 -2.11 -11.28 22.29
N LEU A 96 -1.88 -11.41 20.99
CA LEU A 96 -2.00 -12.69 20.28
C LEU A 96 -1.02 -13.73 20.87
N LEU A 97 0.25 -13.35 21.02
CA LEU A 97 1.27 -14.23 21.59
C LEU A 97 0.94 -14.63 23.04
N GLU A 98 0.44 -13.69 23.84
CA GLU A 98 0.01 -13.97 25.21
C GLU A 98 -1.20 -14.90 25.26
N ALA A 99 -2.20 -14.70 24.38
CA ALA A 99 -3.35 -15.57 24.26
C ALA A 99 -2.94 -16.99 23.83
N ILE A 100 -2.00 -17.12 22.89
CA ILE A 100 -1.42 -18.40 22.46
C ILE A 100 -0.65 -19.06 23.62
N ALA A 101 0.13 -18.31 24.38
CA ALA A 101 0.88 -18.85 25.52
C ALA A 101 -0.06 -19.32 26.64
N LYS A 102 -1.14 -18.57 26.92
CA LYS A 102 -2.17 -18.95 27.89
C LYS A 102 -2.94 -20.19 27.46
N THR A 103 -3.35 -20.26 26.18
CA THR A 103 -3.98 -21.48 25.65
C THR A 103 -3.00 -22.66 25.57
N GLY A 104 -1.70 -22.41 25.36
CA GLY A 104 -0.66 -23.45 25.38
C GLY A 104 -0.47 -24.13 26.74
N ASN A 105 -0.80 -23.44 27.83
CA ASN A 105 -0.76 -24.02 29.19
C ASN A 105 -2.01 -24.86 29.53
N ASP A 106 -3.15 -24.58 28.87
CA ASP A 106 -4.38 -25.36 29.02
C ASP A 106 -4.52 -26.47 27.95
N ALA A 107 -3.74 -26.40 26.87
CA ALA A 107 -3.80 -27.32 25.72
C ALA A 107 -2.88 -28.53 25.83
N ARG A 108 -2.84 -29.19 27.00
CA ARG A 108 -2.65 -30.65 27.02
C ARG A 108 -3.95 -31.40 26.64
N GLY A 109 -5.04 -30.67 26.38
CA GLY A 109 -6.33 -31.21 25.94
C GLY A 109 -6.72 -30.78 24.52
N GLN A 110 -6.41 -31.63 23.54
CA GLN A 110 -7.02 -31.77 22.20
C GLN A 110 -7.12 -30.49 21.33
N ASN A 111 -6.30 -30.42 20.27
CA ASN A 111 -6.40 -29.37 19.25
C ASN A 111 -7.82 -29.28 18.68
N VAL A 112 -8.34 -28.07 18.48
CA VAL A 112 -9.66 -27.83 17.85
C VAL A 112 -9.73 -28.45 16.43
N SER A 113 -8.58 -28.63 15.75
CA SER A 113 -8.47 -29.40 14.52
C SER A 113 -8.81 -30.88 14.71
N ASP A 114 -8.36 -31.50 15.80
CA ASP A 114 -8.56 -32.91 16.10
C ASP A 114 -10.02 -33.19 16.47
N VAL A 115 -10.66 -32.25 17.19
CA VAL A 115 -12.08 -32.34 17.52
C VAL A 115 -12.96 -32.26 16.26
N ARG A 116 -12.67 -31.30 15.36
CA ARG A 116 -13.39 -31.16 14.08
C ARG A 116 -13.16 -32.36 13.16
N TYR A 117 -11.92 -32.84 13.07
CA TYR A 117 -11.56 -34.02 12.30
C TYR A 117 -12.26 -35.28 12.84
N ALA A 118 -12.26 -35.49 14.16
CA ALA A 118 -12.96 -36.61 14.78
C ALA A 118 -14.48 -36.54 14.59
N ALA A 119 -15.07 -35.34 14.61
CA ALA A 119 -16.50 -35.15 14.32
C ALA A 119 -16.83 -35.50 12.87
N LEU A 120 -16.02 -35.05 11.91
CA LEU A 120 -16.17 -35.38 10.49
C LEU A 120 -16.02 -36.89 10.24
N LYS A 121 -14.99 -37.52 10.80
CA LYS A 121 -14.76 -38.96 10.70
C LYS A 121 -15.96 -39.77 11.22
N ARG A 122 -16.53 -39.36 12.37
CA ARG A 122 -17.74 -40.00 12.92
C ARG A 122 -18.97 -39.81 12.03
N PHE A 123 -19.16 -38.62 11.46
CA PHE A 123 -20.27 -38.35 10.54
C PHE A 123 -20.20 -39.22 9.29
N LEU A 124 -19.02 -39.31 8.66
CA LEU A 124 -18.80 -40.13 7.47
C LEU A 124 -19.00 -41.63 7.76
N ALA A 125 -18.50 -42.13 8.88
CA ALA A 125 -18.77 -43.49 9.33
C ALA A 125 -20.28 -43.73 9.44
N LYS A 126 -21.02 -42.83 10.10
CA LYS A 126 -22.47 -43.01 10.27
C LYS A 126 -23.25 -43.02 8.95
N GLN A 127 -22.87 -42.21 7.97
CA GLN A 127 -23.63 -42.04 6.72
C GLN A 127 -23.31 -43.09 5.65
N PHE A 128 -22.10 -43.64 5.66
CA PHE A 128 -21.59 -44.46 4.55
C PHE A 128 -21.14 -45.85 4.98
N HIS A 129 -21.19 -46.20 6.27
CA HIS A 129 -20.81 -47.55 6.72
C HIS A 129 -21.73 -48.62 6.12
N PRO A 130 -21.18 -49.74 5.61
CA PRO A 130 -21.94 -50.77 4.91
C PRO A 130 -23.06 -51.40 5.75
N ASP A 131 -22.90 -51.42 7.08
CA ASP A 131 -23.88 -51.98 8.02
C ASP A 131 -25.03 -51.02 8.39
N TYR A 132 -24.92 -49.72 8.06
CA TYR A 132 -25.90 -48.70 8.45
C TYR A 132 -26.65 -48.06 7.26
N ALA A 133 -26.34 -48.45 6.02
CA ALA A 133 -26.91 -47.81 4.84
C ALA A 133 -28.34 -48.29 4.53
N PRO A 134 -29.37 -47.42 4.59
CA PRO A 134 -30.66 -47.69 3.97
C PRO A 134 -30.53 -47.43 2.45
N GLY A 135 -30.76 -48.46 1.64
CA GLY A 135 -30.74 -48.37 0.18
C GLY A 135 -30.60 -49.76 -0.45
N ASP A 136 -31.47 -50.11 -1.39
CA ASP A 136 -31.44 -51.38 -2.12
C ASP A 136 -30.79 -51.23 -3.50
N GLY A 137 -30.01 -52.24 -3.91
CA GLY A 137 -29.42 -52.33 -5.25
C GLY A 137 -28.16 -51.50 -5.46
N ILE A 138 -28.13 -50.71 -6.54
CA ILE A 138 -26.94 -50.01 -7.05
C ILE A 138 -26.43 -48.94 -6.05
N GLU A 139 -27.33 -48.28 -5.33
CA GLU A 139 -26.95 -47.26 -4.34
C GLU A 139 -26.07 -47.83 -3.23
N LYS A 140 -26.34 -49.06 -2.80
CA LYS A 140 -25.52 -49.77 -1.80
C LYS A 140 -24.11 -50.05 -2.33
N ILE A 141 -23.99 -50.44 -3.60
CA ILE A 141 -22.70 -50.69 -4.25
C ILE A 141 -21.89 -49.39 -4.33
N VAL A 142 -22.52 -48.32 -4.81
CA VAL A 142 -21.87 -47.01 -4.96
C VAL A 142 -21.42 -46.47 -3.60
N ARG A 143 -22.29 -46.49 -2.57
CA ARG A 143 -21.93 -46.04 -1.21
C ARG A 143 -20.80 -46.87 -0.61
N ASN A 144 -20.79 -48.19 -0.83
CA ASN A 144 -19.75 -49.07 -0.34
C ASN A 144 -18.39 -48.77 -0.97
N GLU A 145 -18.34 -48.50 -2.28
CA GLU A 145 -17.09 -48.13 -2.96
C GLU A 145 -16.60 -46.74 -2.51
N PHE A 146 -17.50 -45.75 -2.40
CA PHE A 146 -17.16 -44.44 -1.83
C PHE A 146 -16.62 -44.54 -0.40
N PHE A 147 -17.23 -45.40 0.43
CA PHE A 147 -16.78 -45.61 1.80
C PHE A 147 -15.35 -46.17 1.85
N LYS A 148 -15.04 -47.20 1.06
CA LYS A 148 -13.68 -47.77 1.00
C LYS A 148 -12.63 -46.75 0.58
N GLU A 149 -12.91 -45.98 -0.47
CA GLU A 149 -11.97 -44.98 -0.99
C GLU A 149 -11.68 -43.88 0.05
N ILE A 150 -12.74 -43.30 0.64
CA ILE A 150 -12.62 -42.25 1.65
C ILE A 150 -11.98 -42.80 2.93
N TRP A 151 -12.35 -43.99 3.38
CA TRP A 151 -11.85 -44.56 4.64
C TRP A 151 -10.37 -44.92 4.55
N ASN A 152 -9.90 -45.46 3.42
CA ASN A 152 -8.48 -45.71 3.19
C ASN A 152 -7.66 -44.41 3.28
N GLU A 153 -8.18 -43.31 2.76
CA GLU A 153 -7.52 -42.00 2.82
C GLU A 153 -7.52 -41.41 4.25
N ILE A 154 -8.61 -41.56 5.00
CA ILE A 154 -8.69 -41.19 6.43
C ILE A 154 -7.64 -41.98 7.23
N GLU A 155 -7.55 -43.29 7.03
CA GLU A 155 -6.55 -44.11 7.70
C GLU A 155 -5.11 -43.75 7.30
N ARG A 156 -4.89 -43.31 6.05
CA ARG A 156 -3.59 -42.80 5.60
C ARG A 156 -3.22 -41.50 6.31
N LEU A 157 -4.18 -40.60 6.52
CA LEU A 157 -4.00 -39.36 7.28
C LEU A 157 -3.74 -39.64 8.76
N ASP A 158 -4.47 -40.58 9.37
CA ASP A 158 -4.28 -41.00 10.77
C ASP A 158 -2.90 -41.59 11.04
N ARG A 159 -2.34 -42.31 10.06
CA ARG A 159 -0.99 -42.90 10.13
C ARG A 159 0.14 -41.88 9.91
N GLY A 160 -0.17 -40.59 9.76
CA GLY A 160 0.82 -39.51 9.63
C GLY A 160 1.37 -39.30 8.21
N GLY A 161 0.66 -39.74 7.17
CA GLY A 161 1.08 -39.58 5.79
C GLY A 161 0.96 -38.15 5.26
N SER A 162 1.88 -37.26 5.62
CA SER A 162 2.08 -36.01 4.87
C SER A 162 2.69 -36.34 3.50
N ARG A 163 2.01 -35.96 2.41
CA ARG A 163 2.58 -35.95 1.05
C ARG A 163 3.53 -34.74 0.84
N PHE A 164 3.75 -33.95 1.88
CA PHE A 164 4.65 -32.81 1.91
C PHE A 164 5.69 -33.04 3.01
N ALA A 165 6.76 -33.77 2.68
CA ALA A 165 8.00 -33.65 3.42
C ALA A 165 8.71 -32.36 2.95
N PRO A 166 9.24 -31.52 3.85
CA PRO A 166 10.15 -30.46 3.45
C PRO A 166 11.45 -31.11 2.95
N SER A 167 11.90 -30.73 1.76
CA SER A 167 13.26 -30.98 1.30
C SER A 167 14.24 -30.32 2.27
N ALA A 168 14.77 -31.09 3.22
CA ALA A 168 15.87 -30.67 4.07
C ALA A 168 17.16 -30.70 3.24
N ALA A 169 17.94 -29.63 3.35
CA ALA A 169 19.21 -29.41 2.69
C ALA A 169 20.21 -30.56 2.92
N ALA A 170 20.94 -30.93 1.87
CA ALA A 170 22.24 -31.56 1.99
C ALA A 170 23.30 -30.53 1.59
N ALA A 171 24.25 -30.35 2.51
CA ALA A 171 25.45 -29.55 2.41
C ALA A 171 26.44 -30.11 1.38
#